data_AF-A0A383F4V8-F1
#
_entry.id   AF-A0A383F4V8-F1
#
_cell.length_a   1.000
_cell.length_b   1.000
_cell.length_c   1.000
_cell.angle_alpha   90.00
_cell.angle_beta   90.00
_cell.angle_gamma   90.00
#
_symmetry.space_group_name_H-M   'P 1'
#
loop_
_entity.id
_entity.type
_entity.pdbx_description
1 polymer ?
#
loop_
_entity_poly.entity_id
_entity_poly.type
_entity_poly.pdbx_seq_one_letter_code
_entity_poly.pdbx_strand_id
1 'polypeptide(L)' 'MKSQLSAEFRLKLLRVARQSLENYLENGRRIQFPTESPELLEKRAVFVTLRKRGNGDLRGCIGQSKPRYP' A
#
# COMPACT_ATOMS: atom_id res chain seq x y z
N MET A 1 8.01 1.67 22.42
CA MET A 1 7.29 1.32 21.17
C MET A 1 6.78 2.60 20.52
N LYS A 2 7.52 3.15 19.56
CA LYS A 2 7.06 4.27 18.72
C LYS A 2 7.64 4.04 17.33
N SER A 3 6.81 3.66 16.36
CA SER A 3 7.19 3.78 14.95
C SER A 3 5.95 4.08 14.11
N GLN A 4 5.24 5.14 14.52
CA GLN A 4 4.21 5.73 13.68
C GLN A 4 4.90 6.30 12.44
N LEU A 5 4.51 5.83 11.25
CA LEU A 5 5.02 6.36 10.00
C LEU A 5 4.70 7.85 9.89
N SER A 6 5.62 8.63 9.30
CA SER A 6 5.41 10.04 9.01
C SER A 6 4.19 10.23 8.10
N ALA A 7 3.58 11.41 8.14
CA ALA A 7 2.47 11.75 7.24
C ALA A 7 2.87 11.59 5.76
N GLU A 8 4.12 11.95 5.44
CA GLU A 8 4.71 11.80 4.11
C GLU A 8 4.76 10.32 3.68
N PHE A 9 5.29 9.43 4.53
CA PHE A 9 5.36 8.00 4.22
C PHE A 9 3.98 7.36 4.09
N ARG A 10 3.00 7.79 4.89
CA ARG A 10 1.61 7.32 4.74
C ARG A 10 1.03 7.72 3.38
N LEU A 11 1.25 8.95 2.94
CA LEU A 11 0.82 9.41 1.60
C LEU A 11 1.53 8.66 0.47
N LYS A 12 2.84 8.41 0.63
CA LYS A 12 3.63 7.63 -0.33
C LYS A 12 3.09 6.20 -0.48
N LEU A 13 2.77 5.51 0.62
CA LEU A 13 2.18 4.17 0.59
C LEU A 13 0.81 4.14 -0.09
N LEU A 14 -0.04 5.15 0.10
CA LEU A 14 -1.32 5.26 -0.61
C LEU A 14 -1.13 5.43 -2.12
N ARG A 15 -0.11 6.19 -2.55
CA ARG A 15 0.23 6.35 -3.97
C ARG A 15 0.74 5.04 -4.57
N VAL A 16 1.63 4.35 -3.87
CA VAL A 16 2.12 3.01 -4.27
C VAL A 16 0.95 2.05 -4.47
N ALA A 17 0.01 1.97 -3.51
CA ALA A 17 -1.15 1.09 -3.61
C ALA A 17 -2.01 1.43 -4.83
N ARG A 18 -2.24 2.72 -5.10
CA ARG A 18 -3.04 3.18 -6.24
C ARG A 18 -2.36 2.90 -7.58
N GLN A 19 -1.11 3.30 -7.74
CA GLN A 19 -0.34 3.10 -8.97
C GLN A 19 -0.15 1.62 -9.29
N SER A 20 0.01 0.77 -8.27
CA SER A 20 0.08 -0.68 -8.43
C SER A 20 -1.18 -1.24 -9.09
N LEU A 21 -2.36 -0.76 -8.67
CA LEU A 21 -3.65 -1.18 -9.21
C LEU A 21 -3.85 -0.65 -10.63
N GLU A 22 -3.62 0.64 -10.86
CA GLU A 22 -3.74 1.27 -12.17
C GLU A 22 -2.85 0.56 -13.21
N ASN A 23 -1.56 0.37 -12.89
CA ASN A 23 -0.64 -0.32 -13.80
C ASN A 23 -1.03 -1.77 -14.06
N TYR A 24 -1.48 -2.51 -13.04
CA TYR A 24 -1.87 -3.90 -13.25
C TYR A 24 -3.13 -4.02 -14.11
N LEU A 25 -4.11 -3.12 -13.91
CA LEU A 25 -5.35 -3.11 -14.69
C LEU A 25 -5.11 -2.71 -16.15
N GLU A 26 -4.17 -1.80 -16.41
CA GLU A 26 -3.84 -1.35 -17.77
C GLU A 26 -2.90 -2.31 -18.50
N ASN A 27 -1.83 -2.77 -17.83
CA ASN A 27 -0.71 -3.45 -18.47
C ASN A 27 -0.61 -4.94 -18.13
N GLY A 28 -1.42 -5.44 -17.19
CA GLY A 28 -1.36 -6.82 -16.71
C GLY A 28 -0.06 -7.17 -15.95
N ARG A 29 0.73 -6.17 -15.56
CA ARG A 29 2.07 -6.34 -14.96
C ARG A 29 2.14 -5.72 -13.57
N ARG A 30 3.02 -6.26 -12.73
CA ARG A 30 3.39 -5.63 -11.45
C ARG A 30 4.55 -4.67 -11.68
N ILE A 31 4.55 -3.56 -10.96
CA ILE A 31 5.64 -2.58 -10.96
C ILE A 31 6.38 -2.62 -9.63
N GLN A 32 7.66 -2.24 -9.68
CA GLN A 32 8.50 -2.11 -8.50
C GLN A 32 8.55 -0.65 -8.06
N PHE A 33 8.62 -0.42 -6.75
CA PHE A 33 8.73 0.90 -6.16
C PHE A 33 10.02 0.96 -5.33
N PRO A 34 11.18 1.24 -5.96
CA PRO A 34 12.42 1.39 -5.22
C PRO A 34 12.33 2.57 -4.26
N THR A 35 12.91 2.41 -3.06
CA THR A 35 12.97 3.45 -2.04
C THR A 35 14.20 3.21 -1.17
N GLU A 36 14.86 4.30 -0.75
CA GLU A 36 16.00 4.24 0.18
C GLU A 36 15.56 4.45 1.64
N SER A 37 14.30 4.83 1.86
CA SER A 37 13.72 5.05 3.19
C SER A 37 13.67 3.75 4.00
N PRO A 38 14.51 3.59 5.05
CA PRO A 38 14.61 2.33 5.80
C PRO A 38 13.29 1.96 6.50
N GLU A 39 12.46 2.94 6.88
CA GLU A 39 11.16 2.71 7.50
C GLU A 39 10.14 2.07 6.57
N LEU A 40 10.31 2.25 5.26
CA LEU A 40 9.49 1.62 4.21
C LEU A 40 10.07 0.29 3.74
N LEU A 41 11.27 -0.07 4.20
CA LEU A 41 11.92 -1.34 3.89
C LEU A 41 11.80 -2.35 5.05
N GLU A 42 11.29 -1.92 6.19
CA GLU A 42 11.02 -2.78 7.34
C GLU A 42 9.83 -3.71 7.04
N LYS A 43 10.00 -5.00 7.32
CA LYS A 43 8.91 -5.96 7.16
C LYS A 43 7.73 -5.61 8.07
N ARG A 44 6.56 -5.37 7.48
CA ARG A 44 5.34 -5.01 8.21
C ARG A 44 4.11 -5.76 7.71
N ALA A 45 3.14 -5.95 8.59
CA ALA A 45 1.82 -6.42 8.19
C ALA A 45 1.03 -5.24 7.60
N VAL A 46 0.40 -5.44 6.44
CA VAL A 46 -0.29 -4.38 5.70
C VAL A 46 -1.58 -4.92 5.10
N PHE A 47 -2.63 -4.09 5.11
CA PHE A 47 -3.88 -4.32 4.40
C PHE A 47 -4.18 -3.11 3.51
N VAL A 48 -4.65 -3.37 2.29
CA VAL A 48 -5.14 -2.35 1.37
C VAL A 48 -6.66 -2.49 1.28
N THR A 49 -7.37 -1.44 1.63
CA THR A 49 -8.83 -1.38 1.54
C THR A 49 -9.25 -0.41 0.44
N LEU A 50 -10.10 -0.88 -0.46
CA LEU A 50 -10.76 -0.07 -1.47
C LEU A 50 -12.20 0.20 -1.04
N ARG A 51 -12.63 1.45 -1.18
CA ARG A 51 -14.00 1.89 -0.90
C ARG A 51 -14.56 2.61 -2.12
N LYS A 52 -15.87 2.46 -2.36
CA LYS A 52 -16.56 3.21 -3.43
C LYS A 52 -16.63 4.68 -3.03
N ARG A 53 -16.25 5.59 -3.92
CA ARG A 53 -16.24 7.04 -3.64
C ARG A 53 -17.64 7.61 -3.37
N GLY A 54 -18.67 7.07 -4.02
CA GLY A 54 -20.04 7.60 -3.91
C GLY A 54 -20.68 7.40 -2.55
N ASN A 55 -20.63 6.16 -2.02
CA ASN A 55 -21.32 5.80 -0.77
C ASN A 55 -20.39 5.30 0.35
N GLY A 56 -19.08 5.15 0.09
CA GLY A 56 -18.11 4.68 1.09
C GLY A 56 -18.10 3.16 1.30
N ASP A 57 -18.93 2.42 0.58
CA ASP A 57 -19.05 0.96 0.72
C ASP A 57 -17.72 0.26 0.46
N LEU A 58 -17.50 -0.84 1.18
CA LEU A 58 -16.37 -1.71 0.95
C LEU A 58 -16.42 -2.28 -0.48
N ARG A 59 -15.36 -2.03 -1.26
CA ARG A 59 -15.16 -2.59 -2.60
C ARG A 59 -14.17 -3.76 -2.59
N GLY A 60 -13.31 -3.84 -1.58
CA GLY A 60 -12.39 -4.95 -1.35
C GLY A 60 -11.39 -4.63 -0.25
N CYS A 61 -10.92 -5.64 0.46
CA CYS A 61 -9.84 -5.53 1.44
C CYS A 61 -8.98 -6.79 1.37
N ILE A 62 -7.68 -6.62 1.09
CA ILE A 62 -6.70 -7.72 1.02
C ILE A 62 -5.41 -7.27 1.69
N GLY A 63 -4.73 -8.19 2.36
CA GLY A 63 -3.49 -7.91 3.06
C GLY A 63 -2.81 -9.16 3.60
N GLN A 64 -1.70 -8.96 4.29
CA GLN A 64 -0.97 -10.00 4.99
C GLN A 64 -0.92 -9.65 6.48
N SER A 65 -1.36 -10.59 7.32
CA SER A 65 -1.35 -10.45 8.78
C SER A 65 0.03 -10.68 9.40
N LYS A 66 0.94 -11.35 8.68
CA LYS A 66 2.33 -11.59 9.10
C LYS A 66 3.27 -10.69 8.29
N PRO A 67 4.28 -10.06 8.93
CA PRO A 67 5.25 -9.18 8.26
C PRO A 67 6.26 -10.00 7.44
N ARG A 68 5.81 -10.52 6.29
CA ARG A 68 6.65 -11.35 5.41
C ARG A 68 7.48 -10.52 4.44
N TYR A 69 6.96 -9.36 4.04
CA TYR A 69 7.54 -8.46 3.06
C TYR A 69 7.68 -7.05 3.62
N PRO A 70 8.62 -6.25 3.09
CA PRO A 70 8.63 -4.79 3.25
C PRO A 70 7.33 -4.14 2.80
#